data_AF-A0AA85B3R9-F1
#
_entry.id   AF-A0AA85B3R9-F1
#
_cell.length_a   1.000
_cell.length_b   1.000
_cell.length_c   1.000
_cell.angle_alpha   90.00
_cell.angle_beta   90.00
_cell.angle_gamma   90.00
#
_symmetry.space_group_name_H-M   'P 1'
#
loop_
_entity.id
_entity.type
_entity.pdbx_description
1 polymer ?
#
loop_
_entity_poly.entity_id
_entity_poly.type
_entity_poly.pdbx_seq_one_letter_code
_entity_poly.pdbx_strand_id
1 'polypeptide(L)' 'MRYANETNNSALPVGAKYSELFETNRINGMCLRLMTDEWLLRLGVVNQNDRSALMSHIYRMRLKYDSSDLSDMLKNN' A
#
# COMPACT_ATOMS: atom_id res chain seq x y z
N MET A 1 19.73 24.40 30.65
CA MET A 1 20.04 24.13 29.22
C MET A 1 18.94 23.23 28.67
N ARG A 2 18.27 23.68 27.62
CA ARG A 2 17.20 22.94 26.93
C ARG A 2 17.83 21.90 26.02
N TYR A 3 17.51 20.63 26.19
CA TYR A 3 17.68 19.64 25.13
C TYR A 3 16.35 19.43 24.44
N ALA A 4 16.44 19.41 23.12
CA ALA A 4 15.39 19.68 22.17
C ALA A 4 14.24 18.68 22.25
N ASN A 5 13.06 19.20 21.90
CA ASN A 5 11.87 18.45 21.57
C ASN A 5 12.23 17.26 20.66
N GLU A 6 12.06 16.05 21.19
CA GLU A 6 11.75 14.88 20.36
C GLU A 6 10.42 15.19 19.69
N THR A 7 10.49 15.77 18.50
CA THR A 7 9.37 15.75 17.57
C THR A 7 9.11 14.28 17.28
N ASN A 8 8.12 13.73 17.98
CA ASN A 8 7.37 12.55 17.57
C ASN A 8 6.84 12.83 16.16
N ASN A 9 7.69 12.63 15.17
CA ASN A 9 7.33 12.61 13.78
C ASN A 9 6.60 11.29 13.61
N SER A 10 5.30 11.29 13.89
CA SER A 10 4.39 10.22 13.52
C SER A 10 4.44 10.14 11.99
N ALA A 11 5.45 9.44 11.48
CA ALA A 11 5.67 9.24 10.07
C ALA A 11 4.39 8.63 9.53
N LEU A 12 3.64 9.43 8.78
CA LEU A 12 2.43 8.97 8.13
C LEU A 12 2.79 7.70 7.34
N PRO A 13 1.88 6.71 7.26
CA PRO A 13 2.12 5.52 6.47
C PRO A 13 2.62 5.92 5.08
N VAL A 14 3.64 5.25 4.54
CA VAL A 14 4.22 5.58 3.22
C VAL A 14 3.13 5.77 2.14
N GLY A 15 2.00 5.07 2.25
CA GLY A 15 0.83 5.25 1.37
C GLY A 15 0.16 6.62 1.42
N ALA A 16 0.15 7.32 2.56
CA ALA A 16 -0.46 8.64 2.69
C ALA A 16 0.25 9.69 1.83
N LYS A 17 1.56 9.55 1.64
CA LYS A 17 2.36 10.41 0.73
C LYS A 17 1.90 10.31 -0.73
N TYR A 18 1.28 9.20 -1.13
CA TYR A 18 0.88 8.92 -2.51
C TYR A 18 -0.64 8.82 -2.68
N SER A 19 -1.44 9.29 -1.72
CA SER A 19 -2.90 9.18 -1.75
C SER A 19 -3.50 9.88 -2.97
N GLU A 20 -3.13 11.14 -3.22
CA GLU A 20 -3.60 11.92 -4.38
C GLU A 20 -3.21 11.25 -5.71
N LEU A 21 -2.04 10.61 -5.75
CA LEU A 21 -1.58 9.89 -6.93
C LEU A 21 -2.48 8.67 -7.22
N PHE A 22 -2.86 7.91 -6.18
CA PHE A 22 -3.76 6.78 -6.32
C PHE A 22 -5.18 7.21 -6.68
N GLU A 23 -5.67 8.32 -6.12
CA GLU A 23 -6.98 8.88 -6.44
C GLU A 23 -7.04 9.38 -7.90
N THR A 24 -6.05 10.15 -8.32
CA THR A 24 -5.95 10.70 -9.69
C THR A 24 -5.90 9.59 -10.73
N ASN A 25 -5.19 8.49 -10.44
CA ASN A 25 -5.09 7.33 -11.33
C ASN A 25 -6.24 6.31 -11.13
N ARG A 26 -7.26 6.65 -10.33
CA ARG A 26 -8.44 5.82 -10.05
C ARG A 26 -8.09 4.40 -9.59
N ILE A 27 -7.04 4.27 -8.79
CA ILE A 27 -6.58 2.99 -8.26
C ILE A 27 -7.61 2.47 -7.24
N ASN A 28 -8.29 1.38 -7.60
CA ASN A 28 -9.29 0.72 -6.74
C ASN A 28 -8.77 -0.63 -6.22
N GLY A 29 -9.59 -1.35 -5.45
CA GLY A 29 -9.22 -2.64 -4.88
C GLY A 29 -8.76 -3.69 -5.91
N MET A 30 -9.37 -3.71 -7.10
CA MET A 30 -8.95 -4.62 -8.18
C MET A 30 -7.60 -4.22 -8.77
N CYS A 31 -7.35 -2.91 -8.95
CA CYS A 31 -6.03 -2.41 -9.35
C CYS A 31 -4.95 -2.85 -8.35
N LEU A 32 -5.23 -2.76 -7.04
CA LEU A 32 -4.30 -3.18 -5.99
C LEU A 32 -4.02 -4.69 -6.00
N ARG A 33 -4.99 -5.53 -6.38
CA ARG A 33 -4.78 -6.98 -6.58
C ARG A 33 -3.84 -7.28 -7.76
N LEU A 34 -3.80 -6.42 -8.77
CA LEU A 34 -2.96 -6.57 -9.97
C LEU A 34 -1.67 -5.72 -9.94
N MET A 35 -1.52 -4.81 -8.98
CA MET A 35 -0.40 -3.88 -8.87
C MET A 35 0.98 -4.56 -8.92
N THR A 36 1.93 -3.98 -9.65
CA THR A 36 3.33 -4.44 -9.69
C THR A 36 4.26 -3.30 -9.26
N ASP A 37 5.49 -3.64 -8.88
CA ASP A 37 6.52 -2.61 -8.59
C ASP A 37 6.74 -1.68 -9.80
N GLU A 38 6.79 -2.25 -11.00
CA GLU A 38 6.92 -1.49 -12.25
C GLU A 38 5.72 -0.57 -12.50
N TRP A 39 4.50 -0.97 -12.12
CA TRP A 39 3.35 -0.08 -12.23
C TRP A 39 3.45 1.09 -11.25
N LEU A 40 3.89 0.87 -9.99
CA LEU A 40 4.17 1.96 -9.06
C LEU A 40 5.25 2.92 -9.59
N LEU A 41 6.28 2.38 -10.24
CA LEU A 41 7.30 3.21 -10.90
C LEU A 41 6.69 4.07 -12.01
N ARG A 42 5.85 3.47 -12.87
CA ARG A 42 5.14 4.19 -13.96
C ARG A 42 4.13 5.22 -13.44
N LEU A 43 3.54 5.00 -12.27
CA LEU A 43 2.69 5.99 -11.60
C LEU A 43 3.49 7.17 -11.06
N GLY A 44 4.82 7.07 -10.92
CA GLY A 44 5.69 8.13 -10.42
C GLY A 44 6.20 7.92 -9.00
N VAL A 45 6.05 6.72 -8.43
CA VAL A 45 6.69 6.36 -7.16
C VAL A 45 8.15 5.98 -7.44
N VAL A 46 9.01 6.99 -7.63
CA VAL A 46 10.40 6.79 -8.10
C VAL A 46 11.31 6.24 -6.99
N ASN A 47 11.03 6.54 -5.73
CA ASN A 47 11.82 6.05 -4.60
C ASN A 47 11.61 4.53 -4.39
N GLN A 48 12.70 3.76 -4.46
CA GLN A 48 12.66 2.29 -4.33
C GLN A 48 12.20 1.82 -2.95
N ASN A 49 12.60 2.49 -1.87
CA ASN A 49 12.19 2.12 -0.52
C ASN A 49 10.68 2.33 -0.34
N ASP A 50 10.16 3.42 -0.90
CA ASP A 50 8.72 3.70 -0.88
C ASP A 50 7.94 2.65 -1.68
N ARG A 51 8.39 2.29 -2.90
CA ARG A 51 7.76 1.20 -3.67
C ARG A 51 7.82 -0.13 -2.94
N SER A 52 8.95 -0.48 -2.36
CA SER A 52 9.12 -1.73 -1.60
C SER A 52 8.17 -1.79 -0.40
N ALA A 53 8.02 -0.70 0.34
CA ALA A 53 7.09 -0.59 1.45
C ALA A 53 5.63 -0.71 1.01
N LEU A 54 5.25 -0.05 -0.08
CA LEU A 54 3.91 -0.13 -0.68
C LEU A 54 3.60 -1.54 -1.17
N MET A 55 4.50 -2.16 -1.93
CA MET A 55 4.32 -3.52 -2.42
C MET A 55 4.20 -4.52 -1.27
N SER A 56 5.02 -4.38 -0.23
CA SER A 56 4.91 -5.22 0.98
C SER A 56 3.53 -5.11 1.64
N HIS A 57 2.96 -3.91 1.69
CA HIS A 57 1.61 -3.70 2.20
C HIS A 57 0.55 -4.34 1.29
N ILE A 58 0.68 -4.16 -0.03
CA ILE A 58 -0.23 -4.75 -1.02
C ILE A 58 -0.18 -6.29 -0.97
N TYR A 59 0.99 -6.90 -0.81
CA TYR A 59 1.11 -8.36 -0.66
C TYR A 59 0.39 -8.88 0.59
N ARG A 60 0.56 -8.23 1.75
CA ARG A 60 -0.17 -8.61 2.97
C ARG A 60 -1.68 -8.50 2.80
N MET A 61 -2.13 -7.47 2.10
CA MET A 61 -3.54 -7.26 1.78
C MET A 61 -4.08 -8.38 0.89
N ARG A 62 -3.36 -8.78 -0.17
CA ARG A 62 -3.74 -9.89 -1.06
C ARG A 62 -3.91 -11.19 -0.29
N LEU A 63 -2.93 -11.58 0.51
CA LEU A 63 -3.00 -12.80 1.32
C LEU A 63 -4.24 -12.84 2.22
N LYS A 64 -4.60 -11.70 2.82
CA LYS A 64 -5.80 -11.58 3.67
C LYS A 64 -7.08 -11.78 2.86
N TYR A 65 -7.17 -11.17 1.67
CA TYR A 65 -8.34 -11.31 0.81
C TYR A 65 -8.44 -12.69 0.18
N ASP A 66 -7.34 -13.25 -0.31
CA ASP A 66 -7.31 -14.61 -0.87
C ASP A 66 -7.77 -15.64 0.18
N SER A 67 -7.37 -15.46 1.45
CA SER A 67 -7.87 -16.30 2.55
C SER A 67 -9.37 -16.14 2.81
N SER A 68 -9.93 -14.93 2.65
CA SER A 68 -11.36 -14.69 2.82
C SER A 68 -12.14 -15.28 1.65
N ASP A 69 -11.71 -15.00 0.43
CA ASP A 69 -12.33 -15.47 -0.82
C ASP A 69 -12.39 -17.01 -0.83
N LEU A 70 -11.31 -17.68 -0.42
CA LEU A 70 -11.28 -19.14 -0.28
C LEU A 70 -12.27 -19.66 0.78
N SER A 71 -12.33 -18.99 1.94
CA SER A 71 -13.27 -19.35 3.02
C SER A 71 -14.72 -19.25 2.56
N ASP A 72 -15.04 -18.20 1.81
CA ASP A 72 -16.39 -17.96 1.30
C ASP A 72 -16.75 -18.98 0.19
N MET A 73 -15.80 -19.34 -0.67
CA MET A 73 -16.00 -20.40 -1.66
C MET A 73 -16.28 -21.77 -1.02
N LEU A 74 -15.65 -22.09 0.11
CA LEU A 74 -15.84 -23.37 0.81
C LEU A 74 -17.16 -23.45 1.58
N LYS A 75 -17.69 -22.34 2.09
CA LYS A 75 -18.99 -22.31 2.81
C LYS A 75 -20.20 -22.38 1.88
N ASN A 76 -20.02 -21.99 0.62
CA ASN A 76 -21.08 -21.94 -0.39
C ASN A 76 -21.17 -23.23 -1.23
N ASN A 77 -20.45 -24.28 -0.84
CA ASN A 77 -20.53 -25.65 -1.38
C ASN A 77 -21.13 -26.59 -0.33
#